data_AF-A0A1I2F175-F1
#
_entry.id   AF-A0A1I2F175-F1
#
_cell.length_a   1.000
_cell.length_b   1.000
_cell.length_c   1.000
_cell.angle_alpha   90.00
_cell.angle_beta   90.00
_cell.angle_gamma   90.00
#
_symmetry.space_group_name_H-M   'P 1'
#
loop_
_entity.id
_entity.type
_entity.pdbx_description
1 polymer ?
#
loop_
_entity_poly.entity_id
_entity_poly.type
_entity_poly.pdbx_seq_one_letter_code
_entity_poly.pdbx_strand_id
1 'polypeptide(L)'
;MGVTRRVFLQAAVAATAAGAIGVTETAVAGGASAASGPGDVVGKVTVGYQGWFACVGDGAPINGWWHWTQNWVQTPSPSNTGWPAAQLSELEVYST
;
A
#
# COMPACT_ATOMS: atom_id res chain seq x y z
N MET A 1 -4.58 59.01 35.40
CA MET A 1 -5.24 58.41 34.21
C MET A 1 -5.59 56.96 34.55
N GLY A 2 -6.84 56.70 34.96
CA GLY A 2 -7.26 55.37 35.38
C GLY A 2 -7.85 54.57 34.21
N VAL A 3 -7.54 53.27 34.15
CA VAL A 3 -8.17 52.34 33.21
C VAL A 3 -9.67 52.27 33.54
N THR A 4 -10.53 52.58 32.57
CA THR A 4 -11.99 52.52 32.77
C THR A 4 -12.50 51.09 32.59
N ARG A 5 -13.63 50.75 33.23
CA ARG A 5 -14.27 49.43 33.10
C ARG A 5 -14.52 49.03 31.65
N ARG A 6 -14.84 50.00 30.79
CA ARG A 6 -15.05 49.79 29.35
C ARG A 6 -13.77 49.34 28.64
N VAL A 7 -12.63 49.94 28.98
CA VAL A 7 -11.32 49.56 28.43
C VAL A 7 -10.92 48.15 28.89
N PHE A 8 -11.20 47.81 30.15
CA PHE A 8 -10.95 46.46 30.68
C PHE A 8 -11.81 45.39 29.98
N LEU A 9 -13.10 45.66 29.78
CA LEU A 9 -14.02 44.74 29.09
C LEU A 9 -13.62 44.51 27.62
N GLN A 10 -13.20 45.55 26.92
CA GLN A 10 -12.75 45.44 25.53
C GLN A 10 -11.46 44.62 25.41
N ALA A 11 -10.50 44.81 26.32
CA ALA A 11 -9.27 44.04 26.35
C ALA A 11 -9.52 42.55 26.66
N ALA A 12 -10.44 42.24 27.56
CA ALA A 12 -10.80 40.86 27.91
C ALA A 12 -11.42 40.10 26.72
N VAL A 13 -12.28 40.75 25.92
CA VAL A 13 -12.89 40.16 24.71
C VAL A 13 -11.86 39.94 23.61
N ALA A 14 -10.90 40.85 23.44
CA ALA A 14 -9.83 40.69 22.45
C ALA A 14 -8.89 39.52 22.78
N ALA A 15 -8.61 39.29 24.07
CA ALA A 15 -7.77 38.19 24.53
C ALA A 15 -8.40 36.80 24.29
N THR A 16 -9.73 36.66 24.47
CA THR A 16 -10.44 35.41 24.19
C THR A 16 -10.56 35.12 22.69
N ALA A 17 -10.70 36.16 21.85
CA ALA A 17 -10.75 35.98 20.40
C ALA A 17 -9.42 35.48 19.82
N ALA A 18 -8.28 35.99 20.30
CA ALA A 18 -6.96 35.53 19.85
C ALA A 18 -6.64 34.10 20.33
N GLY A 19 -7.04 33.75 21.56
CA GLY A 19 -6.84 32.39 22.10
C GLY A 19 -7.64 31.31 21.37
N ALA A 20 -8.83 31.65 20.86
CA ALA A 20 -9.67 30.71 20.11
C ALA A 20 -9.06 30.32 18.76
N ILE A 21 -8.42 31.26 18.07
CA ILE A 21 -7.87 31.06 16.72
C ILE A 21 -6.67 30.07 16.74
N GLY A 22 -5.80 30.19 17.74
CA GLY A 22 -4.64 29.28 17.89
C GLY A 22 -5.03 27.85 18.30
N VAL A 23 -6.14 27.69 19.02
CA VAL A 23 -6.68 26.36 19.39
C VAL A 23 -7.35 25.69 18.19
N THR A 24 -8.02 26.46 17.33
CA THR A 24 -8.65 25.91 16.12
C THR A 24 -7.65 25.44 15.04
N GLU A 25 -6.52 26.13 14.87
CA GLU A 25 -5.50 25.68 13.91
C GLU A 25 -4.84 24.36 14.34
N THR A 26 -4.56 24.20 15.64
CA THR A 26 -3.98 22.96 16.17
C THR A 26 -4.94 21.77 16.08
N ALA A 27 -6.25 22.01 16.15
CA ALA A 27 -7.28 20.98 16.04
C ALA A 27 -7.62 20.56 14.60
N VAL A 28 -7.23 21.36 13.60
CA VAL A 28 -7.47 21.08 12.16
C VAL A 28 -6.26 20.44 11.47
N ALA A 29 -5.10 20.39 12.13
CA ALA A 29 -3.99 19.54 11.69
C ALA A 29 -4.39 18.07 11.84
N GLY A 30 -5.07 17.52 10.82
CA GLY A 30 -5.34 16.10 10.71
C GLY A 30 -4.04 15.33 10.94
N GLY A 31 -4.04 14.45 11.95
CA GLY A 31 -2.85 13.70 12.34
C GLY A 31 -2.22 13.05 11.12
N ALA A 32 -0.94 13.35 10.88
CA ALA A 32 -0.21 12.72 9.81
C ALA A 32 -0.22 11.21 10.04
N SER A 33 -0.73 10.46 9.06
CA SER A 33 -0.64 9.00 9.06
C SER A 33 0.84 8.62 9.14
N ALA A 34 1.25 8.02 10.25
CA ALA A 34 2.62 7.51 10.38
C ALA A 34 2.86 6.48 9.27
N ALA A 35 4.02 6.57 8.61
CA ALA A 35 4.41 5.59 7.61
C ALA A 35 4.43 4.19 8.26
N SER A 36 3.94 3.21 7.51
CA SER A 36 3.96 1.80 7.89
C SER A 36 5.36 1.34 8.28
N GLY A 37 5.52 0.62 9.39
CA GLY A 37 6.82 0.12 9.84
C GLY A 37 7.46 -0.89 8.87
N PRO A 38 8.76 -1.22 9.03
CA PRO A 38 9.38 -2.32 8.29
C PRO A 38 8.61 -3.64 8.48
N GLY A 39 8.32 -4.34 7.38
CA GLY A 39 7.51 -5.56 7.39
C GLY A 39 6.01 -5.36 7.14
N ASP A 40 5.51 -4.12 7.16
CA ASP A 40 4.12 -3.80 6.81
C ASP A 40 3.93 -3.61 5.29
N VAL A 41 2.72 -3.88 4.79
CA VAL A 41 2.32 -3.87 3.37
C VAL A 41 1.59 -2.59 2.97
N VAL A 42 1.12 -1.79 3.93
CA VAL A 42 0.36 -0.56 3.66
C VAL A 42 1.19 0.45 2.84
N GLY A 43 0.60 0.99 1.78
CA GLY A 43 1.26 1.96 0.90
C GLY A 43 2.32 1.36 -0.03
N LYS A 44 2.42 0.03 -0.12
CA LYS A 44 3.31 -0.67 -1.05
C LYS A 44 2.53 -1.37 -2.15
N VAL A 45 3.16 -1.52 -3.30
CA VAL A 45 2.65 -2.36 -4.38
C VAL A 45 2.89 -3.82 -4.01
N THR A 46 1.82 -4.61 -4.01
CA THR A 46 1.88 -6.06 -3.79
C THR A 46 1.76 -6.77 -5.13
N VAL A 47 2.58 -7.77 -5.40
CA VAL A 47 2.53 -8.55 -6.65
C VAL A 47 2.46 -10.03 -6.28
N GLY A 48 1.44 -10.72 -6.76
CA GLY A 48 1.30 -12.16 -6.64
C GLY A 48 2.11 -12.90 -7.71
N TYR A 49 2.81 -13.95 -7.31
CA TYR A 49 3.45 -14.90 -8.22
C TYR A 49 2.78 -16.26 -8.09
N GLN A 50 2.35 -16.84 -9.22
CA GLN A 50 1.79 -18.18 -9.26
C GLN A 50 2.91 -19.23 -9.35
N GLY A 51 3.12 -19.97 -8.27
CA GLY A 51 4.18 -20.97 -8.14
C GLY A 51 3.93 -22.32 -8.82
N TRP A 52 3.06 -22.38 -9.83
CA TRP A 52 2.70 -23.64 -10.52
C TRP A 52 3.56 -23.89 -11.75
N PHE A 53 4.83 -23.50 -11.74
CA PHE A 53 5.80 -23.85 -12.79
C PHE A 53 6.77 -24.87 -12.22
N ALA A 54 7.06 -25.92 -12.99
CA ALA A 54 8.07 -26.90 -12.61
C ALA A 54 8.91 -27.36 -13.79
N CYS A 55 10.15 -27.76 -13.54
CA CYS A 55 11.03 -28.42 -14.51
C CYS A 55 11.76 -29.61 -13.88
N VAL A 56 12.38 -30.42 -14.73
CA VAL A 56 13.20 -31.54 -14.25
C VAL A 56 14.38 -31.00 -13.45
N GLY A 57 14.50 -31.41 -12.19
CA GLY A 57 15.61 -31.04 -11.30
C GLY A 57 15.41 -29.77 -10.45
N ASP A 58 14.24 -29.13 -10.46
CA ASP A 58 13.94 -27.96 -9.62
C ASP A 58 13.57 -28.28 -8.16
N GLY A 59 13.43 -29.57 -7.83
CA GLY A 59 13.03 -30.04 -6.50
C GLY A 59 11.52 -30.17 -6.29
N ALA A 60 10.69 -29.83 -7.30
CA ALA A 60 9.26 -30.10 -7.26
C ALA A 60 9.00 -31.61 -7.31
N PRO A 61 8.02 -32.15 -6.56
CA PRO A 61 7.71 -33.59 -6.57
C PRO A 61 7.36 -34.15 -7.95
N ILE A 62 6.88 -33.30 -8.85
CA ILE A 62 6.48 -33.67 -10.20
C ILE A 62 7.67 -33.96 -11.12
N ASN A 63 8.85 -33.39 -10.81
CA ASN A 63 10.11 -33.54 -11.54
C ASN A 63 9.95 -33.60 -13.07
N GLY A 64 9.20 -32.64 -13.61
CA GLY A 64 8.73 -32.63 -14.99
C GLY A 64 8.32 -31.22 -15.42
N TRP A 65 8.09 -31.04 -16.72
CA TRP A 65 7.86 -29.73 -17.34
C TRP A 65 6.41 -29.26 -17.22
N TRP A 66 6.00 -28.90 -16.00
CA TRP A 66 4.66 -28.44 -15.71
C TRP A 66 4.48 -26.97 -16.13
N HIS A 67 3.38 -26.67 -16.84
CA HIS A 67 3.07 -25.35 -17.44
C HIS A 67 4.05 -24.86 -18.53
N TRP A 68 4.91 -25.73 -19.05
CA TRP A 68 5.82 -25.41 -20.17
C TRP A 68 5.43 -26.09 -21.49
N THR A 69 4.76 -27.24 -21.42
CA THR A 69 4.44 -28.10 -22.56
C THR A 69 3.16 -28.88 -22.25
N GLN A 70 2.45 -29.31 -23.29
CA GLN A 70 1.30 -30.19 -23.16
C GLN A 70 1.69 -31.60 -22.70
N ASN A 71 2.91 -32.03 -23.06
CA ASN A 71 3.49 -33.28 -22.57
C ASN A 71 4.63 -32.97 -21.59
N TRP A 72 4.28 -32.95 -20.30
CA TRP A 72 5.16 -32.73 -19.15
C TRP A 72 6.43 -33.59 -19.08
N VAL A 73 6.50 -34.73 -19.77
CA VAL A 73 7.71 -35.59 -19.80
C VAL A 73 8.68 -35.17 -20.91
N GLN A 74 8.23 -34.38 -21.89
CA GLN A 74 9.06 -33.89 -22.98
C GLN A 74 9.67 -32.54 -22.65
N THR A 75 10.92 -32.34 -23.08
CA THR A 75 11.56 -31.03 -23.02
C THR A 75 10.79 -30.01 -23.87
N PRO A 76 10.50 -28.81 -23.34
CA PRO A 76 9.79 -27.77 -24.08
C PRO A 76 10.52 -27.37 -25.36
N SER A 77 9.75 -27.02 -26.39
CA SER A 77 10.23 -26.56 -27.68
C SER A 77 9.36 -25.40 -28.21
N PRO A 78 9.84 -24.63 -29.20
CA PRO A 78 9.07 -23.55 -29.80
C PRO A 78 7.75 -23.98 -30.45
N SER A 79 7.55 -25.29 -30.71
CA SER A 79 6.29 -25.81 -31.26
C SER A 79 5.23 -26.07 -30.19
N ASN A 80 5.51 -25.85 -28.91
CA ASN A 80 4.50 -25.95 -27.85
C ASN A 80 3.55 -24.75 -27.90
N THR A 81 2.51 -24.86 -28.72
CA THR A 81 1.51 -23.79 -28.97
C THR A 81 0.16 -24.13 -28.33
N GLY A 82 0.00 -23.92 -27.03
CA GLY A 82 -1.30 -24.09 -26.36
C GLY A 82 -1.25 -24.30 -24.86
N TRP A 83 -2.41 -24.24 -24.20
CA TRP A 83 -2.57 -24.58 -22.78
C TRP A 83 -2.07 -26.01 -22.50
N PRO A 84 -1.26 -26.26 -21.46
CA PRO A 84 -0.96 -25.43 -20.30
C PRO A 84 0.31 -24.55 -20.42
N ALA A 85 0.86 -24.31 -21.62
CA ALA A 85 2.09 -23.54 -21.78
C ALA A 85 1.88 -22.06 -21.37
N ALA A 86 2.61 -21.65 -20.34
CA ALA A 86 2.77 -20.30 -19.79
C ALA A 86 1.48 -19.46 -19.63
N GLN A 87 0.97 -19.39 -18.40
CA GLN A 87 -0.02 -18.39 -18.00
C GLN A 87 0.65 -17.26 -17.20
N LEU A 88 0.42 -16.01 -17.60
CA LEU A 88 0.77 -14.85 -16.79
C LEU A 88 -0.22 -14.74 -15.62
N SER A 89 0.28 -14.56 -14.39
CA SER A 89 -0.54 -14.13 -13.27
C SER A 89 -0.89 -12.64 -13.43
N GLU A 90 -2.15 -12.29 -13.23
CA GLU A 90 -2.63 -10.90 -13.29
C GLU A 90 -1.95 -10.04 -12.21
N LEU A 91 -1.62 -8.79 -12.55
CA LEU A 91 -1.12 -7.81 -11.58
C LEU A 91 -2.31 -7.23 -10.82
N GLU A 92 -2.55 -7.72 -9.60
CA GLU A 92 -3.57 -7.14 -8.73
C GLU A 92 -2.97 -5.97 -7.93
N VAL A 93 -3.37 -4.75 -8.28
CA VAL A 93 -2.96 -3.55 -7.54
C VAL A 93 -3.89 -3.38 -6.34
N TYR A 94 -3.40 -3.73 -5.16
CA TYR A 94 -4.04 -3.32 -3.92
C TYR A 94 -3.75 -1.84 -3.68
N SER A 95 -4.67 -0.96 -4.07
CA SER A 95 -4.62 0.46 -3.72
C SER A 95 -5.09 0.69 -2.28
N THR A 96 -4.43 1.58 -1.56
CA THR A 96 -5.00 2.24 -0.37
C THR A 96 -6.01 3.30 -0.75
#